data_AF-A0A936K916-F1
#
_entry.id   AF-A0A936K916-F1
#
_cell.length_a   1.000
_cell.length_b   1.000
_cell.length_c   1.000
_cell.angle_alpha   90.00
_cell.angle_beta   90.00
_cell.angle_gamma   90.00
#
_symmetry.space_group_name_H-M   'P 1'
#
loop_
_entity.id
_entity.type
_entity.pdbx_description
1 polymer ?
#
loop_
_entity_poly.entity_id
_entity_poly.type
_entity_poly.pdbx_seq_one_letter_code
_entity_poly.pdbx_strand_id
1 'polypeptide(L)'
;MQPFVPSDQNMREFSLRAVLIGLVMAVVLGSANAYLGLKAGMTIAATYPAAVIGMALIKLMKGTILEENMARTVGSIGESVAAGAIFTIPAFVISGIWPKFFTAGNYVTSS
;
A
#
# COMPACT_ATOMS: atom_id res chain seq x y z
N MET A 1 -29.16 -4.08 21.07
CA MET A 1 -27.71 -4.13 20.82
C MET A 1 -27.17 -2.74 21.12
N GLN A 2 -26.57 -2.57 22.30
CA GLN A 2 -25.95 -1.28 22.66
C GLN A 2 -24.60 -1.19 21.93
N PRO A 3 -24.29 -0.07 21.24
CA PRO A 3 -23.00 0.10 20.57
C PRO A 3 -21.87 -0.01 21.59
N PHE A 4 -20.82 -0.77 21.27
CA PHE A 4 -19.61 -0.90 22.09
C PHE A 4 -18.80 0.42 22.15
N VAL A 5 -19.21 1.44 21.39
CA VAL A 5 -18.61 2.78 21.37
C VAL A 5 -19.68 3.82 21.74
N PRO A 6 -19.57 4.47 22.91
CA PRO A 6 -20.40 5.62 23.24
C PRO A 6 -20.00 6.81 22.37
N SER A 7 -20.98 7.48 21.75
CA SER A 7 -20.82 8.65 20.86
C SER A 7 -20.27 9.91 21.53
N ASP A 8 -19.88 9.82 22.81
CA ASP A 8 -19.28 10.86 23.64
C ASP A 8 -17.74 10.73 23.74
N GLN A 9 -17.16 9.60 23.32
CA GLN A 9 -15.71 9.46 23.27
C GLN A 9 -15.15 9.97 21.94
N ASN A 10 -14.34 11.03 22.02
CA ASN A 10 -13.48 11.52 20.93
C ASN A 10 -12.34 10.51 20.67
N MET A 11 -12.70 9.32 20.17
CA MET A 11 -11.74 8.35 19.63
C MET A 11 -11.18 8.93 18.34
N ARG A 12 -9.87 9.10 18.28
CA ARG A 12 -9.17 9.59 17.07
C ARG A 12 -9.28 8.51 15.98
N GLU A 13 -10.39 8.50 15.25
CA GLU A 13 -10.61 7.59 14.11
C GLU A 13 -9.65 7.89 12.97
N PHE A 14 -9.35 9.18 12.76
CA PHE A 14 -8.44 9.64 11.73
C PHE A 14 -7.15 10.21 12.34
N SER A 15 -6.09 9.41 12.28
CA SER A 15 -4.78 9.81 12.75
C SER A 15 -3.83 9.93 11.58
N LEU A 16 -3.37 11.16 11.32
CA LEU A 16 -2.38 11.44 10.28
C LEU A 16 -1.11 10.59 10.46
N ARG A 17 -0.80 10.20 11.71
CA ARG A 17 0.28 9.26 12.05
C ARG A 17 0.01 7.85 11.54
N ALA A 18 -1.19 7.32 11.73
CA ALA A 18 -1.58 6.01 11.23
C ALA A 18 -1.54 5.94 9.70
N VAL A 19 -1.94 7.03 9.02
CA VAL A 19 -1.79 7.15 7.55
C VAL A 19 -0.32 7.10 7.14
N LEU A 20 0.54 7.89 7.79
CA LEU A 20 1.96 7.95 7.44
C LEU A 20 2.66 6.60 7.67
N ILE A 21 2.37 5.94 8.79
CA ILE A 21 2.92 4.60 9.09
C ILE A 21 2.42 3.59 8.05
N GLY A 22 1.12 3.59 7.73
CA GLY A 22 0.53 2.76 6.69
C GLY A 22 1.15 3.01 5.31
N LEU A 23 1.37 4.29 4.95
CA LEU A 23 1.98 4.70 3.69
C LEU A 23 3.43 4.21 3.57
N VAL A 24 4.24 4.41 4.61
CA VAL A 24 5.64 3.94 4.62
C VAL A 24 5.69 2.43 4.48
N MET A 25 4.84 1.70 5.21
CA MET A 25 4.76 0.24 5.07
C MET A 25 4.28 -0.16 3.67
N ALA A 26 3.28 0.51 3.11
CA ALA A 26 2.77 0.24 1.76
C ALA A 26 3.86 0.43 0.69
N VAL A 27 4.69 1.47 0.81
CA VAL A 27 5.79 1.73 -0.13
C VAL A 27 6.89 0.67 0.02
N VAL A 28 7.34 0.40 1.25
CA VAL A 28 8.44 -0.56 1.51
C VAL A 28 8.03 -1.97 1.12
N LEU A 29 6.86 -2.42 1.58
CA LEU A 29 6.39 -3.79 1.33
C LEU A 29 5.85 -3.96 -0.08
N GLY A 30 5.19 -2.93 -0.63
CA GLY A 30 4.75 -2.91 -2.02
C GLY A 30 5.94 -2.97 -2.99
N SER A 31 7.00 -2.18 -2.76
CA SER A 31 8.21 -2.25 -3.59
C SER A 31 8.95 -3.57 -3.47
N ALA A 32 9.06 -4.15 -2.26
CA ALA A 32 9.61 -5.48 -2.07
C ALA A 32 8.81 -6.54 -2.83
N ASN A 33 7.48 -6.52 -2.75
CA ASN A 33 6.61 -7.42 -3.51
C ASN A 33 6.71 -7.21 -5.02
N ALA A 34 6.79 -5.96 -5.48
CA ALA A 34 7.00 -5.65 -6.89
C ALA A 34 8.31 -6.24 -7.40
N TYR A 35 9.41 -5.99 -6.69
CA TYR A 35 10.73 -6.50 -7.07
C TYR A 35 10.79 -8.03 -7.06
N LEU A 36 10.28 -8.68 -6.01
CA LEU A 36 10.26 -10.13 -5.91
C LEU A 36 9.34 -10.76 -6.97
N GLY A 37 8.17 -10.16 -7.24
CA GLY A 37 7.27 -10.61 -8.30
C GLY A 37 7.90 -10.51 -9.68
N LEU A 38 8.59 -9.40 -9.98
CA LEU A 38 9.32 -9.20 -11.24
C LEU A 38 10.54 -10.12 -11.38
N LYS A 39 11.28 -10.36 -10.30
CA LYS A 39 12.56 -11.09 -10.36
C LYS A 39 12.40 -12.61 -10.17
N ALA A 40 11.58 -13.03 -9.22
CA ALA A 40 11.42 -14.42 -8.83
C ALA A 40 10.13 -15.06 -9.38
N GLY A 41 9.20 -14.27 -9.93
CA GLY A 41 7.90 -14.76 -10.40
C GLY A 41 6.95 -15.20 -9.28
N MET A 42 7.32 -14.95 -8.02
CA MET A 42 6.57 -15.34 -6.83
C MET A 42 6.46 -14.15 -5.88
N THR A 43 5.25 -13.88 -5.39
CA THR A 43 4.96 -12.84 -4.41
C THR A 43 5.00 -13.41 -3.00
N ILE A 44 5.52 -12.65 -2.03
CA ILE A 44 5.41 -13.00 -0.62
C ILE A 44 4.14 -12.34 -0.07
N ALA A 45 3.44 -13.01 0.85
CA ALA A 45 2.35 -12.40 1.58
C ALA A 45 2.92 -11.35 2.56
N ALA A 46 3.17 -10.14 2.06
CA ALA A 46 3.75 -9.05 2.82
C ALA A 46 2.76 -8.43 3.82
N THR A 47 1.46 -8.73 3.68
CA THR A 47 0.42 -8.34 4.63
C THR A 47 0.68 -8.86 6.04
N TYR A 48 1.25 -10.06 6.17
CA TYR A 48 1.54 -10.65 7.49
C TYR A 48 2.58 -9.85 8.27
N PRO A 49 3.78 -9.57 7.74
CA PRO A 49 4.74 -8.70 8.42
C PRO A 49 4.23 -7.26 8.55
N ALA A 50 3.50 -6.73 7.56
CA ALA A 50 2.87 -5.40 7.65
C ALA A 50 1.96 -5.28 8.87
N ALA A 51 1.10 -6.28 9.08
CA ALA A 51 0.17 -6.32 10.19
C ALA A 51 0.90 -6.38 11.53
N VAL A 52 1.93 -7.23 11.65
CA VAL A 52 2.70 -7.37 12.90
C VAL A 52 3.44 -6.06 13.23
N ILE A 53 4.09 -5.45 12.25
CA ILE A 53 4.84 -4.19 12.43
C ILE A 53 3.89 -3.03 12.71
N GLY A 54 2.77 -2.94 12.00
CA GLY A 54 1.74 -1.91 12.19
C GLY A 54 1.12 -1.97 13.58
N MET A 55 0.75 -3.17 14.05
CA MET A 55 0.23 -3.36 15.41
C MET A 55 1.30 -3.02 16.46
N ALA A 56 2.56 -3.43 16.26
CA ALA A 56 3.64 -3.12 17.19
C ALA A 56 3.89 -1.60 17.31
N LEU A 57 3.92 -0.88 16.18
CA LEU A 57 4.13 0.58 16.14
C LEU A 57 2.98 1.34 16.80
N ILE A 58 1.73 0.99 16.48
CA ILE A 58 0.56 1.70 17.02
C ILE A 58 0.39 1.41 18.52
N LYS A 59 0.63 0.16 18.94
CA LYS A 59 0.64 -0.22 20.36
C LYS A 59 1.72 0.51 21.17
N LEU A 60 2.92 0.73 20.60
CA LEU A 60 3.98 1.52 21.24
C LEU A 60 3.56 2.99 21.42
N MET A 61 2.73 3.51 20.52
CA MET A 61 2.23 4.89 20.54
C MET A 61 0.95 5.08 21.35
N LYS A 62 0.48 4.05 22.08
CA LYS A 62 -0.82 4.02 22.79
C LYS A 62 -2.01 4.35 21.86
N GLY A 63 -1.93 3.95 20.59
CA GLY A 63 -2.99 4.18 19.63
C GLY A 63 -4.20 3.26 19.82
N THR A 64 -5.30 3.60 19.17
CA THR A 64 -6.57 2.86 19.28
C THR A 64 -6.68 1.75 18.24
N ILE A 65 -7.58 0.77 18.47
CA ILE A 65 -7.88 -0.30 17.50
C ILE A 65 -8.34 0.28 16.14
N LEU A 66 -8.98 1.46 16.14
CA LEU A 66 -9.42 2.13 14.91
C LEU A 66 -8.24 2.65 14.10
N GLU A 67 -7.20 3.18 14.75
CA GLU A 67 -5.95 3.59 14.08
C GLU A 67 -5.23 2.37 13.46
N GLU A 68 -5.22 1.22 14.14
CA GLU A 68 -4.66 -0.03 13.59
C GLU A 68 -5.39 -0.51 12.35
N ASN A 69 -6.72 -0.53 12.38
CA ASN A 69 -7.53 -0.92 11.23
C ASN A 69 -7.28 0.02 10.04
N MET A 70 -7.21 1.33 10.29
CA MET A 70 -6.92 2.32 9.25
C MET A 70 -5.52 2.14 8.65
N ALA A 71 -4.49 1.99 9.48
CA ALA A 71 -3.11 1.76 9.02
C ALA A 71 -2.99 0.44 8.23
N ARG A 72 -3.71 -0.62 8.64
CA ARG A 72 -3.77 -1.90 7.92
C ARG A 72 -4.41 -1.72 6.55
N THR A 73 -5.54 -1.02 6.44
CA THR A 73 -6.20 -0.77 5.15
C THR A 73 -5.27 -0.01 4.21
N VAL A 74 -4.64 1.07 4.67
CA VAL A 74 -3.66 1.82 3.87
C VAL A 74 -2.48 0.94 3.47
N GLY A 75 -1.96 0.13 4.38
CA GLY A 75 -0.89 -0.82 4.13
C GLY A 75 -1.23 -1.83 3.02
N SER A 76 -2.45 -2.40 3.06
CA SER A 76 -2.89 -3.40 2.07
C SER A 76 -3.07 -2.85 0.66
N ILE A 77 -3.37 -1.56 0.50
CA ILE A 77 -3.49 -0.92 -0.82
C ILE A 77 -2.16 -0.99 -1.58
N GLY A 78 -1.02 -0.93 -0.89
CA GLY A 78 0.31 -1.06 -1.49
C GLY A 78 0.52 -2.40 -2.20
N GLU A 79 -0.12 -3.48 -1.74
CA GLU A 79 -0.06 -4.79 -2.39
C GLU A 79 -0.82 -4.81 -3.72
N SER A 80 -1.99 -4.17 -3.79
CA SER A 80 -2.73 -4.03 -5.05
C SER A 80 -1.98 -3.20 -6.07
N VAL A 81 -1.32 -2.11 -5.65
CA VAL A 81 -0.49 -1.28 -6.54
C VAL A 81 0.71 -2.07 -7.05
N ALA A 82 1.39 -2.82 -6.16
CA ALA A 82 2.52 -3.67 -6.54
C ALA A 82 2.09 -4.76 -7.54
N ALA A 83 0.96 -5.43 -7.30
CA ALA A 83 0.42 -6.43 -8.21
C ALA A 83 0.15 -5.84 -9.60
N GLY A 84 -0.49 -4.66 -9.67
CA GLY A 84 -0.67 -3.95 -10.93
C GLY A 84 0.66 -3.69 -11.64
N ALA A 85 1.65 -3.14 -10.94
CA ALA A 85 2.97 -2.86 -11.52
C ALA A 85 3.69 -4.11 -12.05
N ILE A 86 3.65 -5.23 -11.33
CA ILE A 86 4.30 -6.50 -11.73
C ILE A 86 3.75 -7.03 -13.05
N PHE A 87 2.44 -6.87 -13.33
CA PHE A 87 1.85 -7.32 -14.59
C PHE A 87 1.95 -6.27 -15.70
N THR A 88 1.70 -5.00 -15.36
CA THR A 88 1.60 -3.93 -16.35
C THR A 88 2.96 -3.53 -16.93
N ILE A 89 4.01 -3.44 -16.10
CA ILE A 89 5.34 -3.00 -16.58
C ILE A 89 5.93 -4.02 -17.58
N PRO A 90 6.03 -5.32 -17.27
CA PRO A 90 6.51 -6.31 -18.23
C PRO A 90 5.65 -6.39 -19.50
N ALA A 91 4.32 -6.26 -19.39
CA ALA A 91 3.44 -6.27 -20.55
C ALA A 91 3.75 -5.12 -21.53
N PHE A 92 4.03 -3.91 -21.03
CA PHE A 92 4.44 -2.80 -21.89
C PHE A 92 5.84 -2.97 -22.50
N VAL A 93 6.75 -3.63 -21.77
CA VAL A 93 8.11 -3.92 -22.27
C VAL A 93 8.04 -4.98 -23.39
N ILE A 94 7.31 -6.08 -23.17
CA ILE A 94 7.15 -7.19 -24.14
C ILE A 94 6.42 -6.72 -25.40
N SER A 95 5.42 -5.85 -25.27
CA SER A 95 4.69 -5.30 -26.42
C SER A 95 5.49 -4.28 -27.24
N GLY A 96 6.69 -3.89 -26.80
CA GLY A 96 7.56 -2.94 -27.51
C GLY A 96 7.04 -1.49 -27.49
N ILE A 97 6.01 -1.19 -26.70
CA ILE A 97 5.37 0.13 -26.62
C ILE A 97 6.09 1.02 -25.60
N TRP A 98 6.81 0.45 -24.63
CA TRP A 98 7.54 1.17 -23.59
C TRP A 98 8.41 2.34 -24.08
N PRO A 99 9.32 2.18 -25.08
CA PRO A 99 10.13 3.30 -25.58
C PRO A 99 9.30 4.37 -26.32
N LYS A 100 8.17 3.99 -26.94
CA LYS A 100 7.25 4.92 -27.58
C LYS A 100 6.45 5.72 -26.53
N PHE A 101 6.11 5.10 -25.40
CA PHE A 101 5.39 5.76 -24.30
C PHE A 101 6.22 6.88 -23.64
N PHE A 102 7.53 6.69 -23.47
CA PHE A 102 8.43 7.68 -22.85
C PHE A 102 8.97 8.77 -23.80
N THR A 103 8.63 8.71 -25.10
CA THR A 103 9.12 9.69 -26.08
C THR A 103 8.28 10.98 -26.03
N ALA A 104 8.94 12.13 -25.86
CA ALA A 104 8.31 13.46 -25.70
C ALA A 104 7.30 13.83 -26.81
N GLY A 105 7.44 13.30 -28.03
CA GLY A 105 6.49 13.53 -29.13
C GLY A 105 5.13 12.84 -28.97
N ASN A 106 5.05 11.73 -28.22
CA ASN A 106 3.79 10.99 -28.03
C ASN A 106 2.95 11.53 -26.85
N TYR A 107 3.57 12.24 -25.89
CA TYR A 107 2.85 12.95 -24.83
C TYR A 107 2.03 14.14 -25.35
N VAL A 108 2.53 14.82 -26.38
CA VAL A 108 1.85 15.99 -26.98
C VAL A 108 0.74 15.58 -27.95
N THR A 109 0.85 14.40 -28.57
CA THR A 109 -0.12 13.90 -29.57
C THR A 109 -1.30 13.13 -28.96
N SER A 110 -1.19 12.69 -27.71
CA SER A 110 -2.26 11.94 -27.01
C SER A 110 -3.21 12.82 -26.19
N SER A 111 -3.23 14.14 -26.45
CA SER A 111 -4.17 15.11 -25.86
C SER A 111 -5.30 15.44 -26.83
#